data_AF-A0A169FEC9-F1
#
_entry.id   AF-A0A169FEC9-F1
#
_cell.length_a   1.000
_cell.length_b   1.000
_cell.length_c   1.000
_cell.angle_alpha   90.00
_cell.angle_beta   90.00
_cell.angle_gamma   90.00
#
_symmetry.space_group_name_H-M   'P 1'
#
loop_
_entity.id
_entity.type
_entity.pdbx_description
1 polymer ?
#
loop_
_entity_poly.entity_id
_entity_poly.type
_entity_poly.pdbx_seq_one_letter_code
_entity_poly.pdbx_strand_id
1 'polypeptide(L)'
;MKTQNDKSAVSLKKFLYGIGLFIFGGLALTNVTAPLPLKESTKEFLLFIFGCVLIYYFLVSVYFIGGLWRKVFYAILILLCGFSILMVFYLITHSIPH
;
A
#
# COMPACT_ATOMS: atom_id res chain seq x y z
N MET A 1 4.04 -19.01 -31.87
CA MET A 1 4.65 -17.66 -31.88
C MET A 1 4.33 -17.00 -30.55
N LYS A 2 5.22 -17.12 -29.54
CA LYS A 2 4.98 -16.67 -28.16
C LYS A 2 5.60 -15.28 -28.03
N THR A 3 4.74 -14.26 -28.06
CA THR A 3 5.12 -12.86 -28.22
C THR A 3 5.94 -12.37 -27.03
N GLN A 4 6.95 -11.56 -27.33
CA GLN A 4 7.87 -10.89 -26.39
C GLN A 4 7.15 -10.12 -25.25
N ASN A 5 5.87 -9.79 -25.43
CA ASN A 5 5.00 -9.11 -24.48
C ASN A 5 4.66 -9.94 -23.22
N ASP A 6 4.67 -11.27 -23.31
CA ASP A 6 4.37 -12.14 -22.17
C ASP A 6 5.55 -12.18 -21.16
N LYS A 7 6.79 -12.16 -21.68
CA LYS A 7 8.00 -12.19 -20.85
C LYS A 7 8.20 -10.89 -20.07
N SER A 8 7.96 -9.74 -20.69
CA SER A 8 8.09 -8.43 -20.02
C SER A 8 7.04 -8.26 -18.93
N ALA A 9 5.81 -8.72 -19.18
CA ALA A 9 4.74 -8.69 -18.21
C ALA A 9 5.10 -9.57 -16.98
N VAL A 10 5.52 -10.81 -17.17
CA VAL A 10 5.95 -11.68 -16.05
C VAL A 10 7.13 -11.08 -15.26
N SER A 11 8.08 -10.43 -15.95
CA SER A 11 9.21 -9.74 -15.31
C SER A 11 8.75 -8.54 -14.46
N LEU A 12 7.86 -7.69 -15.01
CA LEU A 12 7.27 -6.56 -14.31
C LEU A 12 6.50 -6.98 -13.07
N LYS A 13 5.69 -8.04 -13.16
CA LYS A 13 4.95 -8.59 -12.01
C LYS A 13 5.90 -8.95 -10.87
N LYS A 14 7.00 -9.65 -11.17
CA LYS A 14 8.02 -10.02 -10.17
C LYS A 14 8.71 -8.78 -9.59
N PHE A 15 9.01 -7.79 -10.41
CA PHE A 15 9.63 -6.53 -9.98
C PHE A 15 8.71 -5.74 -9.02
N LEU A 16 7.42 -5.61 -9.35
CA LEU A 16 6.41 -4.99 -8.50
C LEU A 16 6.24 -5.75 -7.18
N TYR A 17 6.14 -7.08 -7.21
CA TYR A 17 6.13 -7.89 -5.98
C TYR A 17 7.39 -7.65 -5.14
N GLY A 18 8.56 -7.55 -5.77
CA GLY A 18 9.84 -7.28 -5.09
C GLY A 18 9.89 -5.90 -4.43
N ILE A 19 9.43 -4.85 -5.11
CA ILE A 19 9.33 -3.50 -4.53
C ILE A 19 8.36 -3.48 -3.35
N GLY A 20 7.22 -4.17 -3.45
CA GLY A 20 6.29 -4.32 -2.33
C GLY A 20 6.96 -4.93 -1.11
N LEU A 21 7.65 -6.07 -1.29
CA LEU A 21 8.42 -6.71 -0.22
C LEU A 21 9.46 -5.76 0.39
N PHE A 22 10.15 -4.98 -0.44
CA PHE A 22 11.17 -4.06 0.01
C PHE A 22 10.59 -2.90 0.84
N ILE A 23 9.51 -2.25 0.36
CA ILE A 23 8.87 -1.13 1.05
C ILE A 23 8.28 -1.61 2.39
N PHE A 24 7.49 -2.69 2.36
CA PHE A 24 6.83 -3.19 3.57
C PHE A 24 7.79 -3.88 4.53
N GLY A 25 8.78 -4.59 4.01
CA GLY A 25 9.88 -5.14 4.81
C GLY A 25 10.71 -4.05 5.47
N GLY A 26 11.02 -2.98 4.74
CA GLY A 26 11.69 -1.80 5.29
C GLY A 26 10.88 -1.11 6.39
N LEU A 27 9.57 -0.95 6.19
CA LEU A 27 8.65 -0.39 7.19
C LEU A 27 8.55 -1.27 8.45
N ALA A 28 8.47 -2.59 8.28
CA ALA A 28 8.47 -3.52 9.41
C ALA A 28 9.80 -3.47 10.18
N LEU A 29 10.93 -3.37 9.47
CA LEU A 29 12.26 -3.26 10.07
C LEU A 29 12.42 -1.94 10.85
N THR A 30 11.97 -0.81 10.29
CA THR A 30 11.98 0.49 10.99
C THR A 30 11.18 0.45 12.28
N ASN A 31 10.06 -0.28 12.33
CA ASN A 31 9.28 -0.43 13.55
C ASN A 31 10.02 -1.24 14.63
N VAL A 32 10.89 -2.18 14.24
CA VAL A 32 11.71 -2.98 15.17
C VAL A 32 12.93 -2.19 15.66
N THR A 33 13.58 -1.41 14.78
CA THR A 33 14.81 -0.68 15.13
C THR A 33 14.55 0.69 15.77
N ALA A 34 13.44 1.34 15.43
CA ALA A 34 13.01 2.61 15.99
C ALA A 34 11.54 2.50 16.42
N PRO A 35 11.27 1.79 17.54
CA PRO A 35 9.91 1.67 18.04
C PRO A 35 9.35 3.05 18.36
N LEU A 36 8.16 3.35 17.82
CA LEU A 36 7.46 4.60 18.12
C LEU A 36 7.25 4.72 19.63
N PRO A 37 7.42 5.92 20.22
CA PRO A 37 7.38 6.13 21.66
C PRO A 37 6.04 5.77 22.32
N LEU A 38 4.94 5.72 21.54
CA LEU A 38 3.63 5.27 22.02
C LEU A 38 3.37 3.80 21.64
N LYS A 39 3.49 2.93 22.64
CA LYS A 39 3.22 1.48 22.56
C LYS A 39 1.80 1.13 22.09
N GLU A 40 0.81 1.99 22.36
CA GLU A 40 -0.58 1.82 21.91
C GLU A 40 -0.72 2.09 20.40
N SER A 41 -0.08 3.14 19.90
CA SER A 41 -0.10 3.51 18.47
C SER A 41 0.67 2.51 17.59
N THR A 42 1.61 1.74 18.16
CA THR A 42 2.37 0.72 17.41
C THR A 42 1.49 -0.38 16.84
N LYS A 43 0.44 -0.79 17.58
CA LYS A 43 -0.51 -1.83 17.14
C LYS A 43 -1.37 -1.35 15.97
N GLU A 44 -1.91 -0.14 16.10
CA GLU A 44 -2.74 0.48 15.06
C GLU A 44 -1.92 0.72 13.78
N PHE A 45 -0.67 1.16 13.94
CA PHE A 45 0.26 1.34 12.83
C PHE A 45 0.61 0.01 12.13
N LEU A 46 0.84 -1.07 12.88
CA LEU A 46 1.07 -2.40 12.31
C LEU A 46 -0.15 -2.93 11.54
N LEU A 47 -1.35 -2.76 12.09
CA LEU A 47 -2.60 -3.13 11.42
C LEU A 47 -2.80 -2.33 10.13
N PHE A 48 -2.46 -1.04 10.15
CA PHE A 48 -2.51 -0.19 8.97
C PHE A 48 -1.51 -0.63 7.90
N ILE A 49 -0.25 -0.90 8.29
CA ILE A 49 0.77 -1.46 7.38
C ILE A 49 0.29 -2.78 6.78
N PHE A 50 -0.26 -3.68 7.61
CA PHE A 50 -0.76 -4.96 7.16
C PHE A 50 -1.89 -4.82 6.14
N GLY A 51 -2.82 -3.89 6.36
CA GLY A 51 -3.86 -3.54 5.39
C GLY A 51 -3.27 -3.04 4.07
N CYS A 52 -2.28 -2.15 4.12
CA CYS A 52 -1.57 -1.64 2.94
C CYS A 52 -0.83 -2.75 2.17
N VAL A 53 -0.18 -3.70 2.87
CA VAL A 53 0.46 -4.88 2.25
C VAL A 53 -0.58 -5.69 1.48
N LEU A 54 -1.71 -5.97 2.12
CA LEU A 54 -2.78 -6.79 1.56
C LEU A 54 -3.34 -6.14 0.29
N ILE A 55 -3.65 -4.84 0.37
CA ILE A 55 -4.16 -4.05 -0.75
C ILE A 55 -3.14 -3.98 -1.88
N TYR A 56 -1.86 -3.75 -1.59
CA TYR A 56 -0.80 -3.65 -2.60
C TYR A 56 -0.62 -4.96 -3.38
N TYR A 57 -0.42 -6.08 -2.68
CA TYR A 57 -0.22 -7.38 -3.33
C TYR A 57 -1.45 -7.82 -4.10
N PHE A 58 -2.64 -7.53 -3.57
CA PHE A 58 -3.89 -7.69 -4.29
C PHE A 58 -3.87 -6.87 -5.58
N LEU A 59 -3.57 -5.57 -5.50
CA LEU A 59 -3.45 -4.66 -6.65
C LEU A 59 -2.52 -5.19 -7.74
N VAL A 60 -1.34 -5.71 -7.38
CA VAL A 60 -0.37 -6.22 -8.35
C VAL A 60 -0.88 -7.52 -9.00
N SER A 61 -1.54 -8.40 -8.25
CA SER A 61 -2.19 -9.60 -8.81
C SER A 61 -3.32 -9.25 -9.78
N VAL A 62 -4.08 -8.24 -9.42
CA VAL A 62 -5.27 -7.71 -10.09
C VAL A 62 -4.94 -6.93 -11.36
N TYR A 63 -3.89 -6.13 -11.32
CA TYR A 63 -3.38 -5.37 -12.45
C TYR A 63 -3.02 -6.28 -13.63
N PHE A 64 -2.52 -7.48 -13.33
CA PHE A 64 -2.07 -8.46 -14.31
C PHE A 64 -3.16 -9.31 -14.93
N ILE A 65 -4.35 -9.38 -14.33
CA ILE A 65 -5.39 -10.33 -14.75
C ILE A 65 -6.37 -9.73 -15.78
N GLY A 66 -6.35 -8.40 -16.01
CA GLY A 66 -7.03 -7.71 -17.11
C GLY A 66 -8.57 -7.65 -17.04
N GLY A 67 -9.18 -6.61 -17.63
CA GLY A 67 -10.65 -6.50 -17.78
C GLY A 67 -11.37 -5.82 -16.60
N LEU A 68 -12.05 -6.61 -15.75
CA LEU A 68 -12.87 -6.16 -14.60
C LEU A 68 -12.07 -5.45 -13.50
N TRP A 69 -10.76 -5.71 -13.49
CA TRP A 69 -9.85 -5.39 -12.40
C TRP A 69 -9.27 -3.97 -12.42
N ARG A 70 -9.41 -3.25 -13.55
CA ARG A 70 -9.14 -1.79 -13.60
C ARG A 70 -10.10 -1.00 -12.71
N LYS A 71 -11.34 -1.46 -12.54
CA LYS A 71 -12.36 -0.79 -11.72
C LYS A 71 -11.99 -0.83 -10.23
N VAL A 72 -11.41 -1.95 -9.79
CA VAL A 72 -10.90 -2.13 -8.42
C VAL A 72 -9.70 -1.23 -8.15
N PHE A 73 -8.80 -1.07 -9.12
CA PHE A 73 -7.67 -0.15 -9.04
C PHE A 73 -8.13 1.30 -8.80
N TYR A 74 -9.09 1.77 -9.61
CA TYR A 74 -9.66 3.12 -9.44
C TYR A 74 -10.43 3.26 -8.11
N ALA A 75 -11.16 2.23 -7.68
CA ALA A 75 -11.87 2.25 -6.41
C ALA A 75 -10.92 2.44 -5.22
N ILE A 76 -9.77 1.76 -5.22
CA ILE A 76 -8.75 1.88 -4.17
C ILE A 76 -8.08 3.24 -4.21
N LEU A 77 -7.80 3.80 -5.39
CA LEU A 77 -7.29 5.18 -5.54
C LEU A 77 -8.26 6.21 -4.97
N ILE A 78 -9.56 6.06 -5.25
CA ILE A 78 -10.62 6.93 -4.71
C ILE A 78 -10.72 6.81 -3.20
N LEU A 79 -10.64 5.59 -2.66
CA LEU A 79 -10.68 5.33 -1.22
C LEU A 79 -9.45 5.94 -0.53
N LEU A 80 -8.26 5.77 -1.12
CA LEU A 80 -7.01 6.36 -0.61
C LEU A 80 -7.06 7.89 -0.62
N CYS A 81 -7.59 8.49 -1.70
CA CYS A 81 -7.79 9.92 -1.81
C CYS A 81 -8.78 10.43 -0.74
N GLY A 82 -9.90 9.71 -0.55
CA GLY A 82 -10.87 10.01 0.51
C GLY A 82 -10.24 9.94 1.90
N PHE A 83 -9.45 8.90 2.18
CA PHE A 83 -8.76 8.75 3.46
C PHE A 83 -7.73 9.85 3.70
N SER A 84 -6.99 10.26 2.66
CA SER A 84 -6.07 11.39 2.73
C SER A 84 -6.77 12.70 3.07
N ILE A 85 -7.93 12.97 2.46
CA ILE A 85 -8.72 14.17 2.73
C ILE A 85 -9.27 14.15 4.15
N LEU A 86 -9.78 13.00 4.62
CA LEU A 86 -10.26 12.83 5.99
C LEU A 86 -9.15 13.08 7.02
N MET A 87 -7.94 12.60 6.76
CA MET A 87 -6.77 12.82 7.64
C MET A 87 -6.40 14.30 7.73
N VAL A 88 -6.40 15.02 6.60
CA VAL A 88 -6.15 16.47 6.56
C VAL A 88 -7.24 17.22 7.33
N PHE A 89 -8.50 16.85 7.15
CA PHE A 89 -9.62 17.45 7.85
C PHE A 89 -9.56 17.19 9.37
N TYR A 90 -9.16 15.97 9.76
CA TYR A 90 -8.91 15.60 11.15
C TYR A 90 -7.78 16.46 11.75
N LEU A 91 -6.69 16.66 11.02
CA LEU A 91 -5.57 17.48 11.47
C LEU A 91 -5.95 18.95 11.65
N ILE A 92 -6.79 19.50 10.76
CA ILE A 92 -7.26 20.89 10.84
C ILE A 92 -8.19 21.05 12.06
N THR A 93 -9.15 20.14 12.23
CA THR A 93 -10.15 20.21 13.30
C THR A 93 -9.60 19.91 14.70
N HIS A 94 -8.62 19.01 14.81
CA HIS A 94 -7.91 18.69 16.04
C HIS A 94 -6.49 19.29 16.06
N SER A 95 -6.26 20.38 15.34
CA SER A 95 -4.99 21.12 15.41
C SER A 95 -4.84 21.65 16.84
N ILE A 96 -4.11 20.90 17.66
CA ILE A 96 -3.62 21.38 18.94
C ILE A 96 -2.69 22.56 18.57
N PRO A 97 -3.00 23.81 18.95
CA PRO A 97 -2.06 24.90 18.76
C PRO A 97 -0.84 24.57 19.63
N HIS A 98 0.31 24.39 18.97
CA HIS A 98 1.60 24.33 19.64
C HIS A 98 1.95 25.70 20.23
#